data_AF-A0A3A9BA13-F1
#
_entry.id   AF-A0A3A9BA13-F1
#
_cell.length_a   1.000
_cell.length_b   1.000
_cell.length_c   1.000
_cell.angle_alpha   90.00
_cell.angle_beta   90.00
_cell.angle_gamma   90.00
#
_symmetry.space_group_name_H-M   'P 1'
#
loop_
_entity.id
_entity.type
_entity.pdbx_description
1 polymer ?
#
loop_
_entity_poly.entity_id
_entity_poly.type
_entity_poly.pdbx_seq_one_letter_code
_entity_poly.pdbx_strand_id
1 'polypeptide(L)'
;MSELHNIPLIYKAGAYSLAGFSRDIDDDDAISFDYDAQYQMLTYDIPVGEDWRGMTLYNVSEDDLIRTLRAVYGKDGALQNVTAILGGHETLLYIRYENKEHARQEIRSFAVRNADAIIEQIRQCTDVVARLFIEYYCDSDNMDYHAVIGTADQVEAVRQKYHDEDSCDCAGNYPSENIEGDNRMLITMVRCAPGHPGENFRYAEEIMSKYIEEHALSAINRTVDFKYICAEYD
;
A
#
# COMPACT_ATOMS: atom_id res chain seq x y z
N MET A 1 20.93 -18.76 13.39
CA MET A 1 20.15 -17.56 13.05
C MET A 1 21.11 -16.60 12.41
N SER A 2 20.87 -16.20 11.16
CA SER A 2 21.62 -15.10 10.57
C SER A 2 21.07 -13.84 11.23
N GLU A 3 21.88 -13.16 12.03
CA GLU A 3 21.46 -11.90 12.65
C GLU A 3 21.15 -10.90 11.52
N LEU A 4 19.91 -10.42 11.46
CA LEU A 4 19.57 -9.26 10.65
C LEU A 4 20.36 -8.09 11.23
N HIS A 5 21.34 -7.60 10.47
CA HIS A 5 22.13 -6.45 10.85
C HIS A 5 21.30 -5.17 10.76
N ASN A 6 21.48 -4.29 11.75
CA ASN A 6 20.85 -2.98 11.78
C ASN A 6 21.29 -2.16 10.55
N ILE A 7 20.35 -1.38 10.01
CA ILE A 7 20.61 -0.48 8.88
C ILE A 7 20.81 0.93 9.43
N PRO A 8 22.03 1.48 9.40
CA PRO A 8 22.31 2.79 9.98
C PRO A 8 21.57 3.88 9.18
N LEU A 9 21.11 4.94 9.85
CA LEU A 9 20.46 6.07 9.19
C LEU A 9 21.46 6.93 8.40
N ILE A 10 22.73 6.95 8.82
CA ILE A 10 23.83 7.61 8.13
C ILE A 10 24.90 6.59 7.76
N TYR A 11 25.24 6.52 6.47
CA TYR A 11 26.32 5.67 5.96
C TYR A 11 26.97 6.28 4.72
N LYS A 12 28.04 5.65 4.22
CA LYS A 12 28.66 6.10 2.97
C LYS A 12 27.67 5.95 1.82
N ALA A 13 27.55 7.00 1.00
CA ALA A 13 26.74 7.01 -0.23
C ALA A 13 26.93 5.72 -1.06
N GLY A 14 25.83 5.12 -1.50
CA GLY A 14 25.84 3.86 -2.23
C GLY A 14 24.62 2.99 -1.94
N ALA A 15 24.61 1.80 -2.52
CA ALA A 15 23.60 0.78 -2.26
C ALA A 15 24.25 -0.46 -1.66
N TYR A 16 23.65 -1.01 -0.61
CA TYR A 16 24.21 -2.10 0.18
C TYR A 16 23.15 -3.17 0.43
N SER A 17 23.57 -4.42 0.37
CA SER A 17 22.82 -5.56 0.91
C SER A 17 23.09 -5.69 2.42
N LEU A 18 22.35 -6.56 3.12
CA LEU A 18 22.57 -6.87 4.54
C LEU A 18 24.05 -7.15 4.90
N ALA A 19 24.76 -7.91 4.06
CA ALA A 19 26.18 -8.23 4.25
C ALA A 19 27.15 -7.02 4.15
N GLY A 20 26.64 -5.84 3.75
CA GLY A 20 27.42 -4.61 3.63
C GLY A 20 27.60 -3.85 4.94
N PHE A 21 26.89 -4.25 6.02
CA PHE A 21 26.91 -3.55 7.30
C PHE A 21 27.76 -4.27 8.36
N SER A 22 28.43 -3.50 9.21
CA SER A 22 29.23 -4.01 10.34
C SER A 22 28.37 -4.27 11.57
N ARG A 23 28.82 -5.15 12.48
CA ARG A 23 28.09 -5.48 13.71
C ARG A 23 28.04 -4.36 14.77
N ASP A 24 28.96 -3.39 14.69
CA ASP A 24 29.09 -2.32 15.69
C ASP A 24 28.37 -1.04 15.22
N ILE A 25 27.06 -1.12 14.98
CA ILE A 25 26.22 0.03 14.65
C ILE A 25 25.44 0.41 15.92
N ASP A 26 25.40 1.71 16.21
CA ASP A 26 24.61 2.24 17.33
C ASP A 26 23.11 2.02 17.07
N ASP A 27 22.42 1.38 18.01
CA ASP A 27 21.00 1.01 17.89
C ASP A 27 20.11 2.25 17.81
N ASP A 28 20.52 3.37 18.43
CA ASP A 28 19.73 4.60 18.48
C ASP A 28 19.68 5.35 17.12
N ASP A 29 20.62 5.05 16.21
CA ASP A 29 20.76 5.69 14.90
C ASP A 29 20.60 4.68 13.74
N ALA A 30 19.78 3.64 13.93
CA ALA A 30 19.56 2.60 12.93
C ALA A 30 18.14 2.03 12.90
N ILE A 31 17.75 1.47 11.75
CA ILE A 31 16.55 0.63 11.63
C ILE A 31 16.95 -0.80 11.99
N SER A 32 16.36 -1.29 13.07
CA SER A 32 16.56 -2.66 13.57
C SER A 32 15.38 -3.53 13.17
N PHE A 33 15.68 -4.67 12.57
CA PHE A 33 14.67 -5.63 12.10
C PHE A 33 14.60 -6.83 13.05
N ASP A 34 13.45 -7.04 13.66
CA ASP A 34 13.15 -8.22 14.46
C ASP A 34 12.29 -9.18 13.65
N TYR A 35 12.79 -10.39 13.42
CA TYR A 35 12.11 -11.39 12.60
C TYR A 35 11.72 -12.60 13.46
N ASP A 36 10.41 -12.82 13.57
CA ASP A 36 9.83 -13.97 14.22
C ASP A 36 9.59 -15.09 13.20
N ALA A 37 10.45 -16.11 13.24
CA ALA A 37 10.37 -17.28 12.36
C ALA A 37 9.14 -18.17 12.65
N GLN A 38 8.56 -18.12 13.85
CA GLN A 38 7.37 -18.92 14.20
C GLN A 38 6.13 -18.39 13.47
N TYR A 39 6.00 -17.07 13.36
CA TYR A 39 4.86 -16.42 12.70
C TYR A 39 5.18 -15.84 11.31
N GLN A 40 6.42 -16.01 10.83
CA GLN A 40 6.91 -15.41 9.59
C GLN A 40 6.63 -13.90 9.55
N MET A 41 6.93 -13.24 10.67
CA MET A 41 6.56 -11.85 10.95
C MET A 41 7.83 -11.00 11.10
N LEU A 42 7.85 -9.85 10.45
CA LEU A 42 8.93 -8.87 10.55
C LEU A 42 8.40 -7.61 11.25
N THR A 43 9.00 -7.25 12.37
CA THR A 43 8.72 -6.02 13.11
C THR A 43 9.95 -5.12 13.12
N TYR A 44 9.74 -3.81 12.91
CA TYR A 44 10.82 -2.83 12.87
C TYR A 44 10.28 -1.43 13.12
N ASP A 45 11.12 -0.52 13.61
CA ASP A 45 10.76 0.88 13.79
C ASP A 45 11.40 1.74 12.69
N ILE A 46 10.62 2.68 12.13
CA ILE A 46 11.10 3.64 11.14
C ILE A 46 11.18 5.05 11.72
N PRO A 47 12.20 5.85 11.36
CA PRO A 47 12.29 7.23 11.80
C PRO A 47 11.33 8.13 11.00
N VAL A 48 10.56 8.96 11.70
CA VAL A 48 9.67 9.96 11.11
C VAL A 48 9.80 11.30 11.87
N GLY A 49 10.65 12.18 11.36
CA GLY A 49 10.97 13.43 12.06
C GLY A 49 11.79 13.14 13.31
N GLU A 50 11.27 13.56 14.47
CA GLU A 50 11.87 13.27 15.79
C GLU A 50 11.25 12.01 16.46
N ASP A 51 10.21 11.43 15.84
CA ASP A 51 9.49 10.26 16.36
C ASP A 51 9.89 8.98 15.61
N TRP A 52 9.54 7.84 16.20
CA TRP A 52 9.66 6.52 15.58
C TRP A 52 8.28 5.87 15.43
N ARG A 53 8.12 5.03 14.40
CA ARG A 53 6.88 4.30 14.15
C ARG A 53 7.16 2.82 13.94
N GLY A 54 6.45 2.00 14.69
CA GLY A 54 6.45 0.55 14.50
C GLY A 54 5.81 0.17 13.18
N MET A 55 6.40 -0.83 12.54
CA MET A 55 5.96 -1.45 11.30
C MET A 55 5.91 -2.95 11.53
N THR A 56 4.88 -3.59 10.98
CA THR A 56 4.71 -5.05 11.04
C THR A 56 4.39 -5.57 9.65
N LEU A 57 5.11 -6.59 9.21
CA LEU A 57 4.81 -7.34 7.99
C LEU A 57 4.62 -8.81 8.32
N TYR A 58 3.60 -9.41 7.71
CA TYR A 58 3.28 -10.82 7.85
C TYR A 58 3.63 -11.60 6.58
N ASN A 59 3.76 -12.92 6.71
CA ASN A 59 4.09 -13.83 5.62
C ASN A 59 5.41 -13.46 4.91
N VAL A 60 6.39 -13.03 5.70
CA VAL A 60 7.73 -12.66 5.22
C VAL A 60 8.60 -13.91 5.20
N SER A 61 9.17 -14.25 4.05
CA SER A 61 10.17 -15.31 3.95
C SER A 61 11.51 -14.80 4.47
N GLU A 62 12.07 -15.45 5.50
CA GLU A 62 13.39 -15.11 6.06
C GLU A 62 14.49 -15.13 5.00
N ASP A 63 14.48 -16.16 4.15
CA ASP A 63 15.47 -16.33 3.08
C ASP A 63 15.39 -15.21 2.05
N ASP A 64 14.18 -14.82 1.66
CA ASP A 64 13.95 -13.71 0.73
C ASP A 64 14.44 -12.41 1.35
N LEU A 65 14.06 -12.14 2.60
CA LEU A 65 14.46 -10.97 3.35
C LEU A 65 16.00 -10.86 3.42
N ILE A 66 16.68 -11.87 3.96
CA ILE A 66 18.14 -11.84 4.15
C ILE A 66 18.88 -11.66 2.82
N ARG A 67 18.43 -12.32 1.75
CA ARG A 67 19.12 -12.32 0.46
C ARG A 67 18.91 -11.06 -0.35
N THR A 68 17.79 -10.37 -0.14
CA THR A 68 17.35 -9.30 -1.05
C THR A 68 17.17 -7.95 -0.37
N LEU A 69 17.25 -7.89 0.97
CA LEU A 69 17.24 -6.64 1.71
C LEU A 69 18.33 -5.71 1.19
N ARG A 70 17.92 -4.50 0.84
CA ARG A 70 18.74 -3.50 0.18
C ARG A 70 18.46 -2.13 0.76
N ALA A 71 19.52 -1.44 1.18
CA ALA A 71 19.49 -0.07 1.64
C ALA A 71 20.21 0.86 0.65
N VAL A 72 19.66 2.05 0.44
CA VAL A 72 20.21 3.06 -0.46
C VAL A 72 20.51 4.33 0.31
N TYR A 73 21.73 4.85 0.18
CA TYR A 73 22.19 6.09 0.79
C TYR A 73 22.42 7.18 -0.24
N GLY A 74 21.99 8.38 0.10
CA GLY A 74 22.18 9.60 -0.68
C GLY A 74 23.63 10.07 -0.69
N LYS A 75 23.91 11.12 -1.47
CA LYS A 75 25.26 11.71 -1.56
C LYS A 75 25.72 12.33 -0.24
N ASP A 76 24.78 12.78 0.57
CA ASP A 76 24.96 13.28 1.93
C ASP A 76 25.16 12.15 2.96
N GLY A 77 25.01 10.90 2.53
CA GLY A 77 25.11 9.72 3.38
C GLY A 77 23.83 9.39 4.14
N ALA A 78 22.73 10.13 3.94
CA ALA A 78 21.46 9.81 4.58
C ALA A 78 20.77 8.62 3.90
N LEU A 79 20.20 7.70 4.69
CA LEU A 79 19.38 6.60 4.20
C LEU A 79 18.18 7.15 3.42
N GLN A 80 17.99 6.70 2.19
CA GLN A 80 16.94 7.18 1.28
C GLN A 80 15.78 6.19 1.21
N ASN A 81 16.07 4.90 1.13
CA ASN A 81 15.06 3.85 1.19
C ASN A 81 15.67 2.51 1.58
N VAL A 82 14.78 1.61 2.02
CA VAL A 82 15.05 0.21 2.24
C VAL A 82 13.99 -0.60 1.48
N THR A 83 14.44 -1.57 0.69
CA THR A 83 13.57 -2.50 -0.06
C THR A 83 14.01 -3.95 0.15
N ALA A 84 13.11 -4.89 -0.12
CA ALA A 84 13.40 -6.32 -0.22
C ALA A 84 12.50 -6.94 -1.31
N ILE A 85 12.91 -8.06 -1.90
CA ILE A 85 12.05 -8.83 -2.81
C ILE A 85 11.35 -9.89 -1.96
N LEU A 86 10.06 -9.69 -1.67
CA LEU A 86 9.25 -10.58 -0.84
C LEU A 86 8.15 -11.21 -1.69
N GLY A 87 8.05 -12.54 -1.69
CA GLY A 87 7.04 -13.23 -2.50
C GLY A 87 7.19 -12.98 -4.01
N GLY A 88 8.40 -12.64 -4.48
CA GLY A 88 8.68 -12.32 -5.88
C GLY A 88 8.47 -10.86 -6.29
N HIS A 89 8.07 -9.98 -5.36
CA HIS A 89 7.80 -8.57 -5.63
C HIS A 89 8.73 -7.66 -4.81
N GLU A 90 9.23 -6.58 -5.43
CA GLU A 90 9.94 -5.55 -4.67
C GLU A 90 8.96 -4.89 -3.69
N THR A 91 9.29 -4.91 -2.40
CA THR A 91 8.51 -4.35 -1.30
C THR A 91 9.31 -3.23 -0.67
N LEU A 92 8.69 -2.06 -0.54
CA LEU A 92 9.25 -0.91 0.17
C LEU A 92 9.08 -1.10 1.68
N LEU A 93 10.17 -1.00 2.42
CA LEU A 93 10.20 -1.08 3.89
C LEU A 93 10.40 0.29 4.53
N TYR A 94 11.13 1.19 3.87
CA TYR A 94 11.36 2.55 4.34
C TYR A 94 11.60 3.50 3.17
N ILE A 95 11.15 4.75 3.30
CA ILE A 95 11.52 5.85 2.42
C ILE A 95 11.72 7.13 3.23
N ARG A 96 12.79 7.87 2.93
CA ARG A 96 13.06 9.18 3.52
C ARG A 96 12.38 10.27 2.71
N TYR A 97 11.68 11.16 3.41
CA TYR A 97 11.21 12.42 2.83
C TYR A 97 12.02 13.59 3.36
N GLU A 98 12.32 14.57 2.48
CA GLU A 98 13.01 15.79 2.87
C GLU A 98 12.17 16.68 3.80
N ASN A 99 10.87 16.71 3.57
CA ASN A 99 9.87 17.49 4.31
C ASN A 99 8.45 16.99 3.97
N LYS A 100 7.44 17.61 4.60
CA LYS A 100 6.03 17.26 4.40
C LYS A 100 5.57 17.48 2.95
N GLU A 101 6.05 18.53 2.29
CA GLU A 101 5.70 18.86 0.92
C GLU A 101 6.24 17.82 -0.06
N HIS A 102 7.50 17.40 0.12
CA HIS A 102 8.12 16.31 -0.65
C HIS A 102 7.34 15.01 -0.46
N ALA A 103 6.99 14.66 0.78
CA ALA A 103 6.15 13.49 1.06
C ALA A 103 4.80 13.54 0.33
N ARG A 104 4.11 14.68 0.36
CA ARG A 104 2.83 14.85 -0.36
C ARG A 104 2.98 14.71 -1.87
N GLN A 105 4.07 15.21 -2.46
CA GLN A 105 4.31 15.10 -3.91
C GLN A 105 4.58 13.66 -4.33
N GLU A 106 5.40 12.94 -3.56
CA GLU A 106 5.71 11.53 -3.82
C GLU A 106 4.46 10.64 -3.64
N ILE A 107 3.72 10.82 -2.55
CA ILE A 107 2.45 10.11 -2.29
C ILE A 107 1.45 10.39 -3.41
N ARG A 108 1.27 11.65 -3.83
CA ARG A 108 0.38 12.00 -4.95
C ARG A 108 0.79 11.31 -6.24
N SER A 109 2.08 11.32 -6.56
CA SER A 109 2.61 10.71 -7.79
C SER A 109 2.44 9.20 -7.78
N PHE A 110 2.62 8.56 -6.62
CA PHE A 110 2.34 7.15 -6.45
C PHE A 110 0.85 6.84 -6.52
N ALA A 111 -0.01 7.60 -5.83
CA ALA A 111 -1.46 7.44 -5.84
C ALA A 111 -2.03 7.43 -7.27
N VAL A 112 -1.60 8.36 -8.13
CA VAL A 112 -2.02 8.38 -9.55
C VAL A 112 -1.60 7.10 -10.27
N ARG A 113 -0.34 6.66 -10.13
CA ARG A 113 0.13 5.40 -10.76
C ARG A 113 -0.59 4.17 -10.22
N ASN A 114 -0.91 4.18 -8.93
CA ASN A 114 -1.63 3.09 -8.28
C ASN A 114 -3.07 3.01 -8.79
N ALA A 115 -3.73 4.17 -8.91
CA ALA A 115 -5.05 4.28 -9.52
C ALA A 115 -5.02 3.85 -11.00
N ASP A 116 -4.01 4.23 -11.78
CA ASP A 116 -3.83 3.76 -13.16
C ASP A 116 -3.78 2.21 -13.21
N ALA A 117 -3.05 1.56 -12.29
CA ALA A 117 -2.98 0.10 -12.23
C ALA A 117 -4.33 -0.56 -11.92
N ILE A 118 -5.13 0.05 -11.04
CA ILE A 118 -6.51 -0.39 -10.74
C ILE A 118 -7.41 -0.17 -11.96
N ILE A 119 -7.32 0.98 -12.63
CA ILE A 119 -8.09 1.31 -13.84
C ILE A 119 -7.79 0.30 -14.95
N GLU A 120 -6.52 -0.05 -15.18
CA GLU A 120 -6.15 -1.03 -16.20
C GLU A 120 -6.77 -2.41 -15.95
N GLN A 121 -6.94 -2.81 -14.68
CA GLN A 121 -7.65 -4.04 -14.32
C GLN A 121 -9.17 -3.89 -14.50
N ILE A 122 -9.76 -2.76 -14.08
CA ILE A 122 -11.19 -2.46 -14.30
C ILE A 122 -11.54 -2.54 -15.80
N ARG A 123 -10.65 -2.03 -16.67
CA ARG A 123 -10.82 -2.04 -18.13
C ARG A 123 -10.83 -3.44 -18.75
N GLN A 124 -10.36 -4.46 -18.03
CA GLN A 124 -10.42 -5.85 -18.49
C GLN A 124 -11.83 -6.45 -18.35
N CYS A 125 -12.73 -5.79 -17.60
CA CYS A 125 -14.13 -6.22 -17.51
C CYS A 125 -14.85 -6.00 -18.85
N THR A 126 -15.24 -7.10 -19.50
CA THR A 126 -15.98 -7.07 -20.77
C THR A 126 -17.50 -7.08 -20.58
N ASP A 127 -17.97 -7.37 -19.38
CA ASP A 127 -19.39 -7.46 -19.05
C ASP A 127 -20.03 -6.06 -18.88
N VAL A 128 -21.36 -6.02 -18.84
CA VAL A 128 -22.07 -4.77 -18.53
C VAL A 128 -22.00 -4.51 -17.03
N VAL A 129 -21.35 -3.42 -16.64
CA VAL A 129 -21.14 -3.00 -15.26
C VAL A 129 -22.35 -2.20 -14.77
N ALA A 130 -22.86 -2.54 -13.60
CA ALA A 130 -23.95 -1.84 -12.94
C ALA A 130 -23.49 -1.12 -11.66
N ARG A 131 -22.43 -1.61 -11.00
CA ARG A 131 -21.80 -0.95 -9.85
C ARG A 131 -20.28 -0.97 -9.99
N LEU A 132 -19.65 0.15 -9.64
CA LEU A 132 -18.21 0.21 -9.37
C LEU A 132 -18.04 0.74 -7.96
N PHE A 133 -17.54 -0.11 -7.08
CA PHE A 133 -17.23 0.24 -5.69
C PHE A 133 -15.76 0.59 -5.57
N ILE A 134 -15.47 1.62 -4.78
CA ILE A 134 -14.16 1.89 -4.21
C ILE A 134 -14.34 1.77 -2.69
N GLU A 135 -13.63 0.81 -2.11
CA GLU A 135 -13.65 0.54 -0.69
C GLU A 135 -12.26 0.82 -0.12
N TYR A 136 -12.24 1.43 1.07
CA TYR A 136 -11.01 1.67 1.79
C TYR A 136 -11.21 1.50 3.29
N TYR A 137 -10.13 1.20 3.99
CA TYR A 137 -10.11 1.09 5.45
C TYR A 137 -8.87 1.80 6.00
N CYS A 138 -8.98 2.43 7.17
CA CYS A 138 -7.84 3.04 7.85
C CYS A 138 -8.06 3.20 9.35
N ASP A 139 -7.38 2.39 10.16
CA ASP A 139 -7.26 2.59 11.62
C ASP A 139 -5.95 3.27 12.06
N SER A 140 -5.13 3.70 11.08
CA SER A 140 -3.78 4.29 11.20
C SER A 140 -2.63 3.28 11.23
N ASP A 141 -2.85 2.06 11.69
CA ASP A 141 -1.86 0.98 11.67
C ASP A 141 -2.05 0.05 10.49
N ASN A 142 -3.31 -0.21 10.16
CA ASN A 142 -3.78 -1.00 9.05
C ASN A 142 -4.56 -0.10 8.10
N MET A 143 -4.31 -0.27 6.81
CA MET A 143 -4.99 0.46 5.76
C MET A 143 -5.19 -0.46 4.57
N ASP A 144 -6.25 -0.22 3.82
CA ASP A 144 -6.55 -0.98 2.61
C ASP A 144 -7.31 -0.12 1.60
N TYR A 145 -7.16 -0.44 0.32
CA TYR A 145 -7.79 0.27 -0.78
C TYR A 145 -8.00 -0.65 -1.97
N HIS A 146 -9.24 -0.85 -2.39
CA HIS A 146 -9.55 -1.72 -3.53
C HIS A 146 -10.79 -1.25 -4.28
N ALA A 147 -10.92 -1.74 -5.50
CA ALA A 147 -12.14 -1.62 -6.28
C ALA A 147 -12.89 -2.96 -6.37
N VAL A 148 -14.21 -2.90 -6.46
CA VAL A 148 -15.06 -4.08 -6.72
C VAL A 148 -16.02 -3.75 -7.86
N ILE A 149 -16.17 -4.69 -8.80
CA ILE A 149 -17.12 -4.57 -9.91
C ILE A 149 -18.36 -5.40 -9.61
N GLY A 150 -19.53 -4.75 -9.71
CA GLY A 150 -20.83 -5.41 -9.78
C GLY A 150 -21.37 -5.38 -11.19
N THR A 151 -21.44 -6.54 -11.86
CA THR A 151 -22.06 -6.66 -13.20
C THR A 151 -23.58 -6.62 -13.12
N ALA A 152 -24.26 -6.36 -14.23
CA ALA A 152 -25.72 -6.34 -14.30
C ALA A 152 -26.34 -7.66 -13.79
N ASP A 153 -25.79 -8.80 -14.21
CA ASP A 153 -26.26 -10.12 -13.78
C ASP A 153 -26.05 -10.33 -12.27
N GLN A 154 -24.93 -9.85 -11.72
CA GLN A 154 -24.66 -9.91 -10.29
C GLN A 154 -25.61 -9.02 -9.49
N VAL A 155 -25.91 -7.80 -9.96
CA VAL A 155 -26.89 -6.90 -9.32
C VAL A 155 -28.26 -7.57 -9.29
N GLU A 156 -28.72 -8.20 -10.38
CA GLU A 156 -30.00 -8.92 -10.36
C GLU A 156 -29.99 -10.11 -9.41
N ALA A 157 -28.87 -10.84 -9.32
CA ALA A 157 -28.73 -11.94 -8.36
C ALA A 157 -28.80 -11.44 -6.90
N VAL A 158 -28.15 -10.31 -6.59
CA VAL A 158 -28.22 -9.66 -5.27
C VAL A 158 -29.65 -9.21 -4.98
N ARG A 159 -30.31 -8.53 -5.92
CA ARG A 159 -31.70 -8.07 -5.78
C ARG A 159 -32.66 -9.22 -5.53
N GLN A 160 -32.49 -10.35 -6.22
CA GLN A 160 -33.31 -11.55 -6.02
C GLN A 160 -33.05 -12.23 -4.68
N LYS A 161 -31.82 -12.16 -4.16
CA LYS A 161 -31.44 -12.78 -2.89
C LYS A 161 -31.95 -12.00 -1.69
N TYR A 162 -31.80 -10.67 -1.70
CA TYR A 162 -32.09 -9.84 -0.53
C TYR A 162 -33.44 -9.13 -0.59
N HIS A 163 -34.04 -9.02 -1.78
CA HIS A 163 -35.31 -8.30 -2.01
C HIS A 163 -35.29 -6.85 -1.50
N ASP A 164 -34.11 -6.23 -1.54
CA ASP A 164 -33.83 -4.88 -1.06
C ASP A 164 -32.83 -4.21 -2.02
N GLU A 165 -33.11 -2.96 -2.38
CA GLU A 165 -32.30 -2.22 -3.34
C GLU A 165 -31.01 -1.70 -2.69
N ASP A 166 -31.04 -1.37 -1.39
CA ASP A 166 -29.86 -0.89 -0.67
C ASP A 166 -28.79 -1.99 -0.60
N SER A 167 -29.21 -3.25 -0.55
CA SER A 167 -28.32 -4.41 -0.63
C SER A 167 -27.50 -4.46 -1.93
N CYS A 168 -27.98 -3.84 -3.02
CA CYS A 168 -27.23 -3.74 -4.28
C CYS A 168 -26.10 -2.70 -4.22
N ASP A 169 -26.09 -1.84 -3.21
CA ASP A 169 -25.08 -0.79 -3.04
C ASP A 169 -24.02 -1.19 -1.97
N CYS A 170 -23.95 -2.47 -1.58
CA CYS A 170 -22.93 -3.02 -0.68
C CYS A 170 -21.95 -3.93 -1.43
N ALA A 171 -20.66 -3.60 -1.49
CA ALA A 171 -19.70 -4.37 -2.28
C ALA A 171 -19.52 -5.81 -1.76
N GLY A 172 -19.60 -6.03 -0.44
CA GLY A 172 -19.52 -7.35 0.18
C GLY A 172 -20.63 -8.34 -0.22
N ASN A 173 -21.67 -7.90 -0.95
CA ASN A 173 -22.69 -8.78 -1.52
C ASN A 173 -22.31 -9.37 -2.88
N TYR A 174 -21.22 -8.90 -3.49
CA TYR A 174 -20.76 -9.32 -4.81
C TYR A 174 -19.65 -10.37 -4.67
N PRO A 175 -19.63 -11.42 -5.52
CA PRO A 175 -18.61 -12.47 -5.46
C PRO A 175 -17.29 -12.08 -6.15
N SER A 176 -17.17 -10.84 -6.60
CA SER A 176 -16.02 -10.36 -7.38
C SER A 176 -14.79 -10.25 -6.49
N GLU A 177 -13.63 -10.64 -7.03
CA GLU A 177 -12.34 -10.44 -6.36
C GLU A 177 -12.03 -8.94 -6.27
N ASN A 178 -11.32 -8.56 -5.20
CA ASN A 178 -10.81 -7.21 -5.03
C ASN A 178 -9.83 -6.87 -6.15
N ILE A 179 -10.00 -5.70 -6.74
CA ILE A 179 -9.05 -5.13 -7.69
C ILE A 179 -8.16 -4.16 -6.92
N GLU A 180 -6.93 -4.57 -6.69
CA GLU A 180 -5.96 -3.85 -5.87
C GLU A 180 -4.83 -3.27 -6.72
N GLY A 181 -4.27 -2.17 -6.22
CA GLY A 181 -2.96 -1.68 -6.64
C GLY A 181 -1.87 -2.30 -5.76
N ASP A 182 -0.77 -1.57 -5.57
CA ASP A 182 0.26 -1.91 -4.60
C ASP A 182 -0.03 -1.21 -3.25
N ASN A 183 -0.97 -1.81 -2.50
CA ASN A 183 -1.37 -1.30 -1.18
C ASN A 183 -0.21 -1.35 -0.19
N ARG A 184 0.70 -2.33 -0.30
CA ARG A 184 1.88 -2.43 0.58
C ARG A 184 2.80 -1.22 0.41
N MET A 185 3.12 -0.87 -0.83
CA MET A 185 3.93 0.32 -1.10
C MET A 185 3.21 1.60 -0.65
N LEU A 186 1.89 1.71 -0.90
CA LEU A 186 1.10 2.85 -0.42
C LEU A 186 1.21 3.02 1.10
N ILE A 187 0.96 1.94 1.85
CA ILE A 187 1.00 1.90 3.32
C ILE A 187 2.37 2.34 3.82
N THR A 188 3.46 1.79 3.28
CA THR A 188 4.82 2.20 3.70
C THR A 188 5.05 3.67 3.40
N MET A 189 4.64 4.16 2.22
CA MET A 189 4.83 5.57 1.84
C MET A 189 4.08 6.53 2.78
N VAL A 190 2.84 6.23 3.16
CA VAL A 190 2.04 7.10 4.05
C VAL A 190 2.48 7.01 5.51
N ARG A 191 2.97 5.84 5.96
CA ARG A 191 3.52 5.66 7.31
C ARG A 191 4.89 6.31 7.47
N CYS A 192 5.72 6.37 6.43
CA CYS A 192 6.99 7.11 6.45
C CYS A 192 6.81 8.63 6.37
N ALA A 193 5.63 9.11 5.97
CA ALA A 193 5.41 10.55 5.79
C ALA A 193 5.20 11.28 7.13
N PRO A 194 5.71 12.53 7.27
CA PRO A 194 5.42 13.38 8.41
C PRO A 194 3.91 13.61 8.59
N GLY A 195 3.47 13.77 9.85
CA GLY A 195 2.05 13.90 10.19
C GLY A 195 1.34 12.55 10.39
N HIS A 196 0.05 12.56 10.70
CA HIS A 196 -0.66 11.35 11.10
C HIS A 196 -0.85 10.39 9.90
N PRO A 197 -0.53 9.08 10.01
CA PRO A 197 -0.66 8.13 8.91
C PRO A 197 -2.04 8.13 8.25
N GLY A 198 -3.11 8.17 9.05
CA GLY A 198 -4.48 8.21 8.50
C GLY A 198 -4.82 9.48 7.72
N GLU A 199 -4.17 10.63 8.01
CA GLU A 199 -4.34 11.84 7.20
C GLU A 199 -3.61 11.72 5.86
N ASN A 200 -2.42 11.11 5.87
CA ASN A 200 -1.64 10.86 4.66
C ASN A 200 -2.31 9.81 3.77
N PHE A 201 -2.92 8.78 4.36
CA PHE A 201 -3.70 7.78 3.65
C PHE A 201 -4.95 8.39 3.01
N ARG A 202 -5.74 9.14 3.78
CA ARG A 202 -6.93 9.84 3.25
C ARG A 202 -6.59 10.79 2.11
N TYR A 203 -5.45 11.47 2.20
CA TYR A 203 -4.96 12.31 1.10
C TYR A 203 -4.69 11.49 -0.18
N ALA A 204 -4.13 10.28 -0.06
CA ALA A 204 -3.89 9.41 -1.19
C ALA A 204 -5.21 8.82 -1.74
N GLU A 205 -6.08 8.34 -0.86
CA GLU A 205 -7.42 7.83 -1.16
C GLU A 205 -8.22 8.85 -1.99
N GLU A 206 -8.35 10.08 -1.52
CA GLU A 206 -9.10 11.14 -2.23
C GLU A 206 -8.58 11.36 -3.66
N ILE A 207 -7.26 11.26 -3.85
CA ILE A 207 -6.63 11.37 -5.17
C ILE A 207 -6.97 10.16 -6.03
N MET A 208 -6.80 8.95 -5.51
CA MET A 208 -7.04 7.71 -6.23
C MET A 208 -8.51 7.59 -6.64
N SER A 209 -9.43 7.76 -5.69
CA SER A 209 -10.86 7.60 -5.91
C SER A 209 -11.37 8.59 -6.95
N LYS A 210 -10.97 9.87 -6.84
CA LYS A 210 -11.34 10.88 -7.84
C LYS A 210 -10.76 10.56 -9.22
N TYR A 211 -9.50 10.13 -9.27
CA TYR A 211 -8.85 9.78 -10.53
C TYR A 211 -9.51 8.56 -11.19
N ILE A 212 -9.88 7.54 -10.42
CA ILE A 212 -10.62 6.38 -10.93
C ILE A 212 -11.99 6.79 -11.45
N GLU A 213 -12.74 7.62 -10.71
CA GLU A 213 -14.04 8.15 -11.18
C GLU A 213 -13.91 8.89 -12.52
N GLU A 214 -12.88 9.72 -12.68
CA GLU A 214 -12.65 10.50 -13.89
C GLU A 214 -12.20 9.64 -15.09
N HIS A 215 -11.44 8.56 -14.85
CA HIS A 215 -10.72 7.83 -15.91
C HIS A 215 -11.20 6.40 -16.19
N ALA A 216 -11.88 5.73 -15.26
CA ALA A 216 -12.41 4.38 -15.45
C ALA A 216 -13.79 4.40 -16.12
N LEU A 217 -14.67 5.33 -15.72
CA LEU A 217 -16.09 5.28 -16.08
C LEU A 217 -16.37 5.39 -17.58
N SER A 218 -15.49 6.06 -18.33
CA SER A 218 -15.60 6.17 -19.78
C SER A 218 -15.17 4.91 -20.54
N ALA A 219 -14.44 4.02 -19.88
CA ALA A 219 -13.84 2.83 -20.50
C ALA A 219 -14.65 1.54 -20.26
N ILE A 220 -15.68 1.58 -19.43
CA ILE A 220 -16.54 0.43 -19.11
C ILE A 220 -17.92 0.54 -19.78
N ASN A 221 -18.49 -0.60 -20.17
CA ASN A 221 -19.87 -0.68 -20.64
C ASN A 221 -20.81 -0.68 -19.43
N ARG A 222 -21.78 0.23 -19.39
CA ARG A 222 -22.57 0.51 -18.17
C ARG A 222 -24.06 0.31 -18.38
N THR A 223 -24.75 -0.13 -17.34
CA THR A 223 -26.22 -0.07 -17.28
C THR A 223 -26.70 1.38 -17.16
N VAL A 224 -27.98 1.62 -17.46
CA VAL A 224 -28.60 2.95 -17.35
C VAL A 224 -28.63 3.44 -15.90
N ASP A 225 -28.78 2.53 -14.95
CA ASP A 225 -28.83 2.77 -13.50
C ASP A 225 -27.47 2.59 -12.82
N PHE A 226 -26.37 2.66 -13.58
CA PHE A 226 -25.02 2.50 -13.05
C PHE A 226 -24.73 3.45 -11.88
N LYS A 227 -24.03 2.96 -10.85
CA LYS A 227 -23.53 3.77 -9.74
C LYS A 227 -22.03 3.56 -9.50
N TYR A 228 -21.35 4.67 -9.21
CA TYR A 228 -20.03 4.70 -8.61
C TYR A 228 -20.18 4.98 -7.12
N ILE A 229 -19.66 4.12 -6.27
CA ILE A 229 -19.85 4.17 -4.81
C ILE A 229 -18.47 4.12 -4.16
N CYS A 230 -18.12 5.16 -3.43
CA CYS A 230 -16.84 5.25 -2.70
C CYS A 230 -17.15 5.34 -1.21
N ALA A 231 -16.68 4.36 -0.43
CA ALA A 231 -17.00 4.28 1.00
C ALA A 231 -15.86 3.66 1.82
N GLU A 232 -15.73 4.15 3.05
CA GLU A 232 -14.96 3.45 4.08
C GLU A 232 -15.77 2.24 4.56
N TYR A 233 -15.11 1.10 4.75
CA TYR A 233 -15.73 -0.07 5.37
C TYR A 233 -15.24 -0.25 6.81
N ASP A 234 -16.06 -0.88 7.64
CA ASP A 234 -15.79 -1.16 9.05
C ASP A 234 -14.99 -2.46 9.26
#